data_AF-A0A1L9PQC0-F1
#
_entry.id   AF-A0A1L9PQC0-F1
#
_cell.length_a   1.000
_cell.length_b   1.000
_cell.length_c   1.000
_cell.angle_alpha   90.00
_cell.angle_beta   90.00
_cell.angle_gamma   90.00
#
_symmetry.space_group_name_H-M   'P 1'
#
loop_
_entity.id
_entity.type
_entity.pdbx_description
1 polymer ?
#
loop_
_entity_poly.entity_id
_entity_poly.type
_entity_poly.pdbx_seq_one_letter_code
_entity_poly.pdbx_strand_id
1 'polypeptide(L)'
;MMAYPLTNKTTNSANETKQGCFSQVDVSYHALSLTVARGIAEKSAIRVSSLESEEPDVGESEFPANFGEVAKGIYRSAYPQPWNLPALKVLRLRTIITLVEEPFPSSHSSFLKENGIKHYCIPFIANKDASVKTSDGVVNTILRIMLDKANHPMLIHCNKGKHRTGCVTGCFRKLQGWEKQDIVDEYIRFSRPKQRPLDEAFIEAFDHSNLSHLAKACDVKSWVPSGAYTNIRADKDQGSPENLFQLPRNDVRAAS
;
A
#
# COMPACT_ATOMS: atom_id res chain seq x y z
N MET A 1 -73.87 -19.78 -32.33
CA MET A 1 -73.75 -18.33 -32.03
C MET A 1 -72.34 -18.13 -31.48
N MET A 2 -71.39 -17.57 -32.26
CA MET A 2 -71.11 -16.12 -32.37
C MET A 2 -70.84 -15.52 -30.97
N ALA A 3 -69.74 -14.82 -30.63
CA ALA A 3 -68.64 -14.20 -31.36
C ALA A 3 -67.54 -13.73 -30.35
N TYR A 4 -66.34 -13.40 -30.84
CA TYR A 4 -65.37 -12.50 -30.18
C TYR A 4 -65.88 -11.03 -30.23
N PRO A 5 -65.46 -10.09 -29.34
CA PRO A 5 -64.26 -9.23 -29.53
C PRO A 5 -63.51 -8.87 -28.21
N LEU A 6 -62.19 -8.59 -28.15
CA LEU A 6 -61.39 -7.39 -28.49
C LEU A 6 -61.63 -6.08 -27.67
N THR A 7 -60.50 -5.54 -27.17
CA THR A 7 -60.05 -4.12 -27.07
C THR A 7 -59.88 -3.41 -25.70
N ASN A 8 -58.60 -3.12 -25.42
CA ASN A 8 -57.94 -1.83 -25.07
C ASN A 8 -58.53 -0.83 -24.08
N LYS A 9 -57.65 -0.34 -23.17
CA LYS A 9 -57.46 1.09 -22.92
C LYS A 9 -56.04 1.44 -22.44
N THR A 10 -55.47 2.44 -23.13
CA THR A 10 -54.20 3.15 -22.95
C THR A 10 -54.27 4.14 -21.78
N THR A 11 -53.13 4.53 -21.18
CA THR A 11 -52.76 5.94 -20.88
C THR A 11 -51.32 6.08 -20.37
N ASN A 12 -50.77 7.29 -20.58
CA ASN A 12 -49.37 7.73 -20.58
C ASN A 12 -48.85 8.27 -19.22
N SER A 13 -47.50 8.29 -19.12
CA SER A 13 -46.64 9.38 -18.58
C SER A 13 -46.66 9.74 -17.09
N ALA A 14 -45.50 9.65 -16.42
CA ALA A 14 -44.74 10.81 -15.91
C ALA A 14 -43.42 10.41 -15.20
N ASN A 15 -42.39 11.23 -15.39
CA ASN A 15 -41.09 11.24 -14.72
C ASN A 15 -41.18 11.41 -13.20
N GLU A 16 -40.25 10.82 -12.44
CA GLU A 16 -39.72 11.45 -11.22
C GLU A 16 -38.30 10.97 -10.88
N THR A 17 -37.42 11.96 -10.72
CA THR A 17 -36.02 11.89 -10.31
C THR A 17 -35.94 11.69 -8.80
N LYS A 18 -35.25 10.67 -8.27
CA LYS A 18 -34.77 10.70 -6.87
C LYS A 18 -33.39 10.07 -6.67
N GLN A 19 -32.47 10.98 -6.34
CA GLN A 19 -31.37 10.84 -5.40
C GLN A 19 -31.65 9.77 -4.31
N GLY A 20 -30.73 8.82 -4.14
CA GLY A 20 -30.80 7.79 -3.09
C GLY A 20 -29.45 7.65 -2.39
N CYS A 21 -29.39 8.22 -1.19
CA CYS A 21 -28.32 8.16 -0.20
C CYS A 21 -27.95 6.69 0.15
N PHE A 22 -26.66 6.34 0.10
CA PHE A 22 -26.18 5.08 0.69
C PHE A 22 -25.65 5.35 2.10
N SER A 23 -26.49 5.01 3.07
CA SER A 23 -26.21 5.03 4.49
C SER A 23 -25.18 3.96 4.87
N GLN A 24 -24.06 4.43 5.39
CA GLN A 24 -23.37 3.99 6.61
C GLN A 24 -23.93 2.71 7.27
N VAL A 25 -23.12 1.65 7.28
CA VAL A 25 -23.30 0.47 8.14
C VAL A 25 -22.19 0.50 9.19
N ASP A 26 -22.55 0.95 10.39
CA ASP A 26 -21.78 0.80 11.62
C ASP A 26 -22.01 -0.61 12.18
N VAL A 27 -20.95 -1.39 12.39
CA VAL A 27 -21.00 -2.64 13.17
C VAL A 27 -20.05 -2.49 14.35
N SER A 28 -20.65 -2.36 15.52
CA SER A 28 -19.99 -2.26 16.82
C SER A 28 -19.63 -3.64 17.36
N TYR A 29 -18.38 -3.81 17.79
CA TYR A 29 -17.98 -4.86 18.72
C TYR A 29 -17.03 -4.26 19.75
N HIS A 30 -17.53 -4.01 20.96
CA HIS A 30 -16.69 -3.65 22.10
C HIS A 30 -17.32 -4.17 23.38
N ALA A 31 -16.70 -5.18 24.00
CA ALA A 31 -16.86 -5.45 25.43
C ALA A 31 -15.70 -6.33 25.94
N LEU A 32 -15.30 -6.04 27.19
CA LEU A 32 -14.35 -6.75 28.07
C LEU A 32 -12.88 -6.34 27.84
N SER A 33 -12.15 -5.69 28.77
CA SER A 33 -12.08 -5.88 30.22
C SER A 33 -11.36 -4.69 30.90
N LEU A 34 -11.65 -4.43 32.18
CA LEU A 34 -11.13 -3.32 32.99
C LEU A 34 -10.49 -3.83 34.30
N THR A 35 -9.49 -3.09 34.79
CA THR A 35 -8.90 -3.04 36.17
C THR A 35 -7.89 -4.16 36.50
N VAL A 36 -6.73 -3.97 37.15
CA VAL A 36 -6.25 -3.13 38.28
C VAL A 36 -4.70 -3.03 38.12
N ALA A 37 -3.98 -1.94 38.39
CA ALA A 37 -3.49 -1.59 39.73
C ALA A 37 -2.76 -0.24 39.81
N ARG A 38 -2.96 0.43 40.96
CA ARG A 38 -2.25 1.61 41.47
C ARG A 38 -0.85 1.24 41.96
N GLY A 39 0.10 2.16 41.85
CA GLY A 39 1.37 2.06 42.57
C GLY A 39 2.37 3.19 42.32
N ILE A 40 2.36 4.16 43.24
CA ILE A 40 3.49 4.94 43.77
C ILE A 40 4.18 5.96 42.86
N ALA A 41 4.06 7.22 43.30
CA ALA A 41 4.83 8.37 42.86
C ALA A 41 6.15 8.47 43.65
N GLU A 42 7.26 8.71 42.96
CA GLU A 42 8.44 9.34 43.55
C GLU A 42 9.03 10.37 42.59
N LYS A 43 9.31 11.55 43.17
CA LYS A 43 9.87 12.74 42.53
C LYS A 43 11.36 12.52 42.25
N SER A 44 11.82 12.90 41.07
CA SER A 44 13.23 13.25 40.86
C SER A 44 13.34 14.39 39.85
N ALA A 45 14.36 15.21 40.09
CA ALA A 45 14.39 16.64 39.84
C ALA A 45 14.62 17.04 38.38
N ILE A 46 14.02 18.17 38.02
CA ILE A 46 14.23 18.93 36.80
C ILE A 46 15.68 19.44 36.78
N ARG A 47 16.43 19.03 35.76
CA ARG A 47 17.64 19.73 35.31
C ARG A 47 17.42 20.06 33.83
N VAL A 48 16.95 21.27 33.55
CA VAL A 48 16.87 21.82 32.19
C VAL A 48 18.31 22.12 31.77
N SER A 49 18.93 21.21 31.02
CA SER A 49 20.09 21.54 30.20
C SER A 49 19.60 21.94 28.82
N SER A 50 20.11 23.06 28.34
CA SER A 50 19.78 23.76 27.11
C SER A 50 19.39 22.87 25.93
N LEU A 51 18.32 23.29 25.25
CA LEU A 51 17.93 22.85 23.93
C LEU A 51 19.06 23.20 22.95
N GLU A 52 19.97 22.26 22.73
CA GLU A 52 20.70 22.19 21.48
C GLU A 52 19.78 21.49 20.49
N SER A 53 19.44 22.22 19.44
CA SER A 53 18.71 21.73 18.27
C SER A 53 19.57 20.66 17.60
N GLU A 54 19.32 19.40 17.93
CA GLU A 54 19.80 18.26 17.15
C GLU A 54 19.16 18.35 15.77
N GLU A 55 19.92 18.87 14.80
CA GLU A 55 19.65 18.76 13.37
C GLU A 55 19.32 17.28 13.04
N PRO A 56 18.29 16.98 12.23
CA PRO A 56 17.93 15.61 11.94
C PRO A 56 19.11 14.89 11.27
N ASP A 57 19.52 13.81 11.91
CA ASP A 57 20.55 12.87 11.46
C ASP A 57 20.42 12.57 9.96
N VAL A 58 21.48 12.85 9.22
CA VAL A 58 21.59 12.73 7.77
C VAL A 58 21.65 11.25 7.42
N GLY A 59 20.49 10.57 7.36
CA GLY A 59 20.45 9.15 7.02
C GLY A 59 19.11 8.59 6.57
N GLU A 60 17.98 9.05 7.12
CA GLU A 60 16.66 8.50 6.79
C GLU A 60 15.95 9.34 5.71
N SER A 61 15.46 8.67 4.67
CA SER A 61 14.55 9.29 3.68
C SER A 61 13.35 9.90 4.40
N GLU A 62 13.00 11.15 4.07
CA GLU A 62 11.82 11.82 4.64
C GLU A 62 10.51 11.07 4.33
N PHE A 63 10.45 10.39 3.18
CA PHE A 63 9.35 9.50 2.81
C PHE A 63 9.40 8.17 3.56
N PRO A 64 8.25 7.50 3.77
CA PRO A 64 8.23 6.20 4.45
C PRO A 64 9.15 5.19 3.78
N ALA A 65 9.67 4.22 4.53
CA ALA A 65 10.53 3.18 3.97
C ALA A 65 9.86 2.49 2.77
N ASN A 66 10.67 2.03 1.81
CA ASN A 66 10.19 1.37 0.58
C ASN A 66 9.21 2.23 -0.25
N PHE A 67 9.29 3.56 -0.11
CA PHE A 67 8.50 4.49 -0.92
C PHE A 67 8.92 4.43 -2.38
N GLY A 68 7.95 4.54 -3.28
CA GLY A 68 8.20 4.62 -4.72
C GLY A 68 6.96 5.09 -5.48
N GLU A 69 7.18 5.56 -6.71
CA GLU A 69 6.11 5.94 -7.62
C GLU A 69 5.81 4.78 -8.58
N VAL A 70 4.58 4.26 -8.51
CA VAL A 70 4.09 3.17 -9.39
C VAL A 70 3.74 3.73 -10.76
N ALA A 71 3.00 4.84 -10.77
CA ALA A 71 2.68 5.65 -11.94
C ALA A 71 2.49 7.10 -11.46
N LYS A 72 2.49 8.08 -12.36
CA LYS A 72 2.31 9.49 -11.97
C LYS A 72 1.09 9.67 -11.07
N GLY A 73 1.32 10.06 -9.82
CA GLY A 73 0.26 10.26 -8.81
C GLY A 73 -0.23 8.99 -8.11
N ILE A 74 0.38 7.82 -8.35
CA ILE A 74 0.14 6.58 -7.63
C ILE A 74 1.44 6.17 -6.95
N TYR A 75 1.46 6.22 -5.63
CA TYR A 75 2.63 5.92 -4.81
C TYR A 75 2.43 4.63 -4.03
N ARG A 76 3.53 3.97 -3.69
CA ARG A 76 3.59 2.82 -2.79
C ARG A 76 4.54 3.10 -1.63
N SER A 77 4.34 2.48 -0.47
CA SER A 77 5.33 2.52 0.62
C SER A 77 5.13 1.43 1.68
N ALA A 78 6.03 1.39 2.67
CA ALA A 78 5.76 0.83 3.99
C ALA A 78 4.82 1.74 4.80
N TYR A 79 4.47 1.33 6.02
CA TYR A 79 3.59 2.08 6.89
C TYR A 79 4.18 3.47 7.21
N PRO A 80 3.47 4.58 6.92
CA PRO A 80 3.93 5.93 7.26
C PRO A 80 4.04 6.13 8.76
N GLN A 81 5.23 6.50 9.23
CA GLN A 81 5.46 6.91 10.61
C GLN A 81 5.15 8.40 10.80
N PRO A 82 4.92 8.87 12.04
CA PRO A 82 4.61 10.28 12.29
C PRO A 82 5.61 11.27 11.67
N TRP A 83 6.90 10.94 11.66
CA TRP A 83 7.95 11.76 11.06
C TRP A 83 7.93 11.80 9.53
N ASN A 84 7.24 10.85 8.86
CA ASN A 84 7.08 10.88 7.40
C ASN A 84 5.90 11.75 6.94
N LEU A 85 4.98 12.10 7.85
CA LEU A 85 3.74 12.81 7.51
C LEU A 85 3.99 14.19 6.87
N PRO A 86 4.98 15.00 7.28
CA PRO A 86 5.32 16.25 6.60
C PRO A 86 5.70 16.04 5.12
N ALA A 87 6.51 15.03 4.81
CA ALA A 87 6.88 14.71 3.43
C ALA A 87 5.66 14.25 2.60
N LEU A 88 4.79 13.42 3.18
CA LEU A 88 3.55 13.00 2.51
C LEU A 88 2.58 14.15 2.25
N LYS A 89 2.61 15.21 3.07
CA LYS A 89 1.79 16.42 2.84
C LYS A 89 2.15 17.11 1.53
N VAL A 90 3.42 17.09 1.13
CA VAL A 90 3.92 17.67 -0.14
C VAL A 90 3.27 16.98 -1.35
N LEU A 91 2.98 15.68 -1.26
CA LEU A 91 2.32 14.92 -2.32
C LEU A 91 0.85 15.31 -2.51
N ARG A 92 0.25 16.02 -1.55
CA ARG A 92 -1.17 16.40 -1.54
C ARG A 92 -2.08 15.21 -1.85
N LEU A 93 -1.82 14.11 -1.14
CA LEU A 93 -2.57 12.87 -1.32
C LEU A 93 -4.06 13.14 -1.12
N ARG A 94 -4.86 12.59 -2.01
CA ARG A 94 -6.32 12.58 -1.91
C ARG A 94 -6.82 11.27 -1.32
N THR A 95 -6.08 10.19 -1.53
CA THR A 95 -6.48 8.85 -1.10
C THR A 95 -5.32 8.07 -0.49
N ILE A 96 -5.57 7.32 0.59
CA ILE A 96 -4.67 6.31 1.14
C ILE A 96 -5.39 4.97 1.17
N ILE A 97 -4.72 3.90 0.71
CA ILE A 97 -5.15 2.51 0.84
C ILE A 97 -4.21 1.78 1.80
N THR A 98 -4.74 1.31 2.93
CA THR A 98 -4.03 0.47 3.89
C THR A 98 -4.48 -0.98 3.74
N LEU A 99 -3.51 -1.88 3.48
CA LEU A 99 -3.77 -3.30 3.20
C LEU A 99 -3.76 -4.20 4.44
N VAL A 100 -3.79 -3.60 5.63
CA VAL A 100 -3.64 -4.29 6.92
C VAL A 100 -4.62 -3.69 7.91
N GLU A 101 -5.29 -4.56 8.66
CA GLU A 101 -6.14 -4.16 9.76
C GLU A 101 -5.28 -3.99 11.01
N GLU A 102 -4.95 -2.75 11.35
CA GLU A 102 -4.27 -2.39 12.59
C GLU A 102 -4.89 -1.09 13.12
N PRO A 103 -5.05 -0.93 14.44
CA PRO A 103 -5.54 0.31 15.02
C PRO A 103 -4.61 1.47 14.67
N PHE A 104 -5.16 2.52 14.10
CA PHE A 104 -4.38 3.69 13.71
C PHE A 104 -4.01 4.53 14.93
N PRO A 105 -2.75 4.99 15.04
CA PRO A 105 -2.40 5.98 16.05
C PRO A 105 -3.16 7.29 15.75
N SER A 106 -3.47 8.06 16.80
CA SER A 106 -4.24 9.30 16.68
C SER A 106 -3.62 10.31 15.71
N SER A 107 -2.29 10.29 15.55
CA SER A 107 -1.55 11.10 14.58
C SER A 107 -1.94 10.80 13.13
N HIS A 108 -2.15 9.52 12.78
CA HIS A 108 -2.55 9.12 11.43
C HIS A 108 -3.98 9.59 11.13
N SER A 109 -4.91 9.36 12.06
CA SER A 109 -6.31 9.82 11.93
C SER A 109 -6.41 11.34 11.82
N SER A 110 -5.61 12.08 12.58
CA SER A 110 -5.55 13.55 12.52
C SER A 110 -5.01 14.01 11.17
N PHE A 111 -3.91 13.41 10.70
CA PHE A 111 -3.34 13.70 9.38
C PHE A 111 -4.33 13.46 8.24
N LEU A 112 -5.07 12.35 8.25
CA LEU A 112 -6.10 12.06 7.25
C LEU A 112 -7.17 13.15 7.24
N LYS A 113 -7.69 13.52 8.42
CA LYS A 113 -8.77 14.50 8.57
C LYS A 113 -8.31 15.91 8.17
N GLU A 114 -7.16 16.36 8.65
CA GLU A 114 -6.62 17.70 8.39
C GLU A 114 -6.32 17.94 6.91
N ASN A 115 -5.93 16.90 6.19
CA ASN A 115 -5.57 16.99 4.77
C ASN A 115 -6.71 16.53 3.83
N GLY A 116 -7.90 16.19 4.38
CA GLY A 116 -9.06 15.77 3.58
C GLY A 116 -8.83 14.49 2.79
N ILE A 117 -8.02 13.57 3.33
CA ILE A 117 -7.62 12.33 2.66
C ILE A 117 -8.69 11.27 2.86
N LYS A 118 -9.20 10.70 1.76
CA LYS A 118 -10.06 9.53 1.81
C LYS A 118 -9.23 8.29 2.15
N HIS A 119 -9.62 7.57 3.19
CA HIS A 119 -8.91 6.39 3.65
C HIS A 119 -9.70 5.11 3.40
N TYR A 120 -9.07 4.15 2.73
CA TYR A 120 -9.60 2.81 2.54
C TYR A 120 -8.74 1.81 3.31
N CYS A 121 -9.31 1.20 4.35
CA CYS A 121 -8.70 0.05 5.02
C CYS A 121 -9.28 -1.23 4.40
N ILE A 122 -8.48 -1.94 3.60
CA ILE A 122 -8.91 -3.15 2.88
C ILE A 122 -7.95 -4.28 3.24
N PRO A 123 -8.30 -5.15 4.20
CA PRO A 123 -7.41 -6.21 4.66
C PRO A 123 -7.00 -7.15 3.51
N PHE A 124 -5.69 -7.28 3.30
CA PHE A 124 -5.11 -8.20 2.34
C PHE A 124 -4.41 -9.34 3.10
N ILE A 125 -4.84 -10.58 2.85
CA ILE A 125 -4.29 -11.77 3.50
C ILE A 125 -2.85 -11.97 3.03
N ALA A 126 -1.93 -12.12 3.98
CA ALA A 126 -0.54 -12.38 3.64
C ALA A 126 -0.40 -13.79 3.05
N ASN A 127 0.23 -13.91 1.87
CA ASN A 127 0.49 -15.21 1.22
C ASN A 127 1.65 -15.94 1.93
N LYS A 128 1.39 -16.45 3.13
CA LYS A 128 2.32 -17.29 3.91
C LYS A 128 1.94 -18.78 3.86
N ASP A 129 0.71 -19.07 3.49
CA ASP A 129 0.11 -20.39 3.42
C ASP A 129 -0.56 -20.52 2.04
N ALA A 130 -0.28 -21.60 1.32
CA ALA A 130 -0.84 -21.82 -0.01
C ALA A 130 -2.35 -22.13 0.00
N SER A 131 -2.90 -22.52 1.16
CA SER A 131 -4.32 -22.85 1.32
C SER A 131 -5.22 -21.62 1.46
N VAL A 132 -4.65 -20.45 1.79
CA VAL A 132 -5.40 -19.22 2.02
C VAL A 132 -4.82 -18.09 1.19
N LYS A 133 -5.65 -17.47 0.35
CA LYS A 133 -5.29 -16.28 -0.42
C LYS A 133 -6.38 -15.22 -0.38
N THR A 134 -5.99 -13.97 -0.56
CA THR A 134 -6.93 -12.87 -0.85
C THR A 134 -7.74 -13.21 -2.11
N SER A 135 -9.05 -13.03 -2.07
CA SER A 135 -9.90 -13.31 -3.25
C SER A 135 -9.72 -12.26 -4.34
N ASP A 136 -9.92 -12.67 -5.59
CA ASP A 136 -9.85 -11.76 -6.75
C ASP A 136 -10.83 -10.60 -6.62
N GLY A 137 -11.98 -10.78 -5.95
CA GLY A 137 -12.94 -9.70 -5.66
C GLY A 137 -12.37 -8.57 -4.80
N VAL A 138 -11.55 -8.90 -3.79
CA VAL A 138 -10.86 -7.90 -2.96
C VAL A 138 -9.80 -7.16 -3.78
N VAL A 139 -9.00 -7.89 -4.57
CA VAL A 139 -8.00 -7.29 -5.47
C VAL A 139 -8.69 -6.36 -6.48
N ASN A 140 -9.79 -6.80 -7.08
CA ASN A 140 -10.57 -6.02 -8.03
C ASN A 140 -11.10 -4.73 -7.40
N THR A 141 -11.52 -4.76 -6.13
CA THR A 141 -11.97 -3.58 -5.39
C THR A 141 -10.84 -2.56 -5.24
N ILE A 142 -9.65 -3.02 -4.83
CA ILE A 142 -8.47 -2.16 -4.67
C ILE A 142 -8.06 -1.55 -6.02
N LEU A 143 -7.98 -2.37 -7.08
CA LEU A 143 -7.59 -1.92 -8.41
C LEU A 143 -8.60 -0.94 -9.01
N ARG A 144 -9.91 -1.07 -8.75
CA ARG A 144 -10.91 -0.08 -9.15
C ARG A 144 -10.67 1.28 -8.53
N ILE A 145 -10.29 1.33 -7.25
CA ILE A 145 -9.92 2.59 -6.58
C ILE A 145 -8.67 3.19 -7.24
N MET A 146 -7.68 2.36 -7.56
CA MET A 146 -6.45 2.80 -8.24
C MET A 146 -6.67 3.31 -9.66
N LEU A 147 -7.59 2.72 -10.41
CA LEU A 147 -7.93 3.10 -11.80
C LEU A 147 -8.77 4.38 -11.89
N ASP A 148 -9.36 4.84 -10.79
CA ASP A 148 -10.14 6.08 -10.77
C ASP A 148 -9.23 7.29 -10.49
N LYS A 149 -8.99 8.10 -11.53
CA LYS A 149 -8.16 9.32 -11.46
C LYS A 149 -8.69 10.34 -10.46
N ALA A 150 -9.98 10.30 -10.11
CA ALA A 150 -10.53 11.16 -9.07
C ALA A 150 -9.97 10.85 -7.68
N ASN A 151 -9.30 9.71 -7.49
CA ASN A 151 -8.62 9.34 -6.25
C ASN A 151 -7.15 9.79 -6.22
N HIS A 152 -6.60 10.33 -7.32
CA HIS A 152 -5.19 10.71 -7.39
C HIS A 152 -4.94 12.16 -6.88
N PRO A 153 -3.77 12.45 -6.30
CA PRO A 153 -2.67 11.53 -5.98
C PRO A 153 -3.00 10.56 -4.84
N MET A 154 -2.50 9.33 -4.87
CA MET A 154 -2.82 8.31 -3.87
C MET A 154 -1.61 7.52 -3.39
N LEU A 155 -1.69 6.97 -2.18
CA LEU A 155 -0.69 6.08 -1.60
C LEU A 155 -1.30 4.72 -1.25
N ILE A 156 -0.66 3.63 -1.66
CA ILE A 156 -0.99 2.27 -1.21
C ILE A 156 0.14 1.72 -0.33
N HIS A 157 -0.20 1.18 0.84
CA HIS A 157 0.79 0.61 1.73
C HIS A 157 0.29 -0.60 2.52
N CYS A 158 1.25 -1.37 3.04
CA CYS A 158 1.03 -2.33 4.11
C CYS A 158 2.07 -2.07 5.20
N ASN A 159 2.43 -3.04 6.04
CA ASN A 159 3.39 -2.80 7.12
C ASN A 159 4.79 -2.44 6.59
N LYS A 160 5.30 -3.18 5.60
CA LYS A 160 6.65 -2.99 5.04
C LYS A 160 6.67 -2.62 3.55
N GLY A 161 5.50 -2.51 2.92
CA GLY A 161 5.40 -2.17 1.50
C GLY A 161 5.93 -3.25 0.54
N LYS A 162 6.14 -4.48 1.02
CA LYS A 162 6.78 -5.57 0.27
C LYS A 162 5.75 -6.53 -0.34
N HIS A 163 5.18 -7.41 0.49
CA HIS A 163 4.35 -8.55 0.05
C HIS A 163 2.97 -8.13 -0.47
N ARG A 164 2.11 -7.60 0.40
CA ARG A 164 0.72 -7.23 0.08
C ARG A 164 0.67 -6.10 -0.95
N THR A 165 1.43 -5.03 -0.68
CA THR A 165 1.59 -3.91 -1.62
C THR A 165 2.21 -4.37 -2.94
N GLY A 166 3.18 -5.28 -2.91
CA GLY A 166 3.80 -5.86 -4.10
C GLY A 166 2.82 -6.69 -4.93
N CYS A 167 1.98 -7.52 -4.31
CA CYS A 167 0.93 -8.27 -4.99
C CYS A 167 -0.04 -7.32 -5.70
N VAL A 168 -0.57 -6.32 -5.00
CA VAL A 168 -1.48 -5.34 -5.62
C VAL A 168 -0.79 -4.57 -6.75
N THR A 169 0.45 -4.13 -6.54
CA THR A 169 1.23 -3.43 -7.58
C THR A 169 1.45 -4.33 -8.80
N GLY A 170 1.78 -5.61 -8.59
CA GLY A 170 1.95 -6.57 -9.68
C GLY A 170 0.66 -6.84 -10.45
N CYS A 171 -0.47 -7.00 -9.75
CA CYS A 171 -1.79 -7.10 -10.39
C CYS A 171 -2.15 -5.81 -11.16
N PHE A 172 -1.77 -4.65 -10.65
CA PHE A 172 -1.91 -3.37 -11.38
C PHE A 172 -1.06 -3.36 -12.65
N ARG A 173 0.20 -3.83 -12.61
CA ARG A 173 1.05 -3.94 -13.81
C ARG A 173 0.46 -4.86 -14.89
N LYS A 174 -0.25 -5.93 -14.51
CA LYS A 174 -0.99 -6.76 -15.49
C LYS A 174 -2.04 -5.95 -16.24
N LEU A 175 -2.75 -5.05 -15.58
CA LEU A 175 -3.71 -4.15 -16.25
C LEU A 175 -3.03 -3.17 -17.21
N GLN A 176 -1.79 -2.76 -16.89
CA GLN A 176 -0.95 -1.95 -17.79
C GLN A 176 -0.40 -2.75 -18.97
N GLY A 177 -0.59 -4.07 -18.99
CA GLY A 177 -0.09 -4.95 -20.04
C GLY A 177 1.42 -5.14 -19.98
N TRP A 178 2.03 -5.04 -18.80
CA TRP A 178 3.44 -5.38 -18.62
C TRP A 178 3.67 -6.87 -18.84
N GLU A 179 4.87 -7.22 -19.32
CA GLU A 179 5.30 -8.60 -19.45
C GLU A 179 5.53 -9.24 -18.08
N LYS A 180 5.29 -10.54 -17.98
CA LYS A 180 5.37 -11.28 -16.71
C LYS A 180 6.71 -11.07 -16.00
N GLN A 181 7.81 -11.10 -16.74
CA GLN A 181 9.15 -10.95 -16.17
C GLN A 181 9.36 -9.57 -15.55
N ASP A 182 8.95 -8.49 -16.22
CA ASP A 182 9.08 -7.12 -15.71
C ASP A 182 8.29 -6.92 -14.42
N ILE A 183 7.11 -7.56 -14.31
CA ILE A 183 6.29 -7.53 -13.11
C ILE A 183 7.01 -8.22 -11.93
N VAL A 184 7.57 -9.40 -12.17
CA VAL A 184 8.30 -10.16 -11.16
C VAL A 184 9.57 -9.41 -10.73
N ASP A 185 10.31 -8.82 -11.66
CA ASP A 185 11.51 -8.06 -11.38
C ASP A 185 11.22 -6.82 -10.51
N GLU A 186 10.13 -6.10 -10.80
CA GLU A 186 9.68 -5.01 -9.94
C GLU A 186 9.28 -5.50 -8.55
N TYR A 187 8.53 -6.60 -8.47
CA TYR A 187 8.15 -7.18 -7.18
C TYR A 187 9.38 -7.57 -6.35
N ILE A 188 10.36 -8.24 -6.95
CA ILE A 188 11.61 -8.65 -6.30
C ILE A 188 12.37 -7.41 -5.81
N ARG A 189 12.52 -6.37 -6.66
CA ARG A 189 13.20 -5.12 -6.29
C ARG A 189 12.66 -4.51 -4.99
N PHE A 190 11.33 -4.46 -4.84
CA PHE A 190 10.70 -3.90 -3.64
C PHE A 190 10.55 -4.87 -2.47
N SER A 191 10.73 -6.18 -2.68
CA SER A 191 10.53 -7.21 -1.65
C SER A 191 11.83 -7.76 -1.06
N ARG A 192 12.97 -7.55 -1.72
CA ARG A 192 14.30 -7.92 -1.22
C ARG A 192 14.56 -7.42 0.21
N PRO A 193 15.26 -8.19 1.06
CA PRO A 193 15.72 -9.57 0.83
C PRO A 193 14.65 -10.63 1.19
N LYS A 194 13.37 -10.23 1.34
CA LYS A 194 12.29 -11.05 1.89
C LYS A 194 11.23 -11.40 0.84
N GLN A 195 11.60 -11.52 -0.43
CA GLN A 195 10.71 -11.97 -1.50
C GLN A 195 10.12 -13.35 -1.18
N ARG A 196 8.90 -13.62 -1.66
CA ARG A 196 8.16 -14.87 -1.43
C ARG A 196 7.64 -15.43 -2.74
N PRO A 197 7.88 -16.73 -3.03
CA PRO A 197 7.31 -17.39 -4.20
C PRO A 197 5.78 -17.38 -4.24
N LEU A 198 5.11 -17.43 -3.08
CA LEU A 198 3.65 -17.38 -3.03
C LEU A 198 3.07 -16.04 -3.49
N ASP A 199 3.80 -14.94 -3.31
CA ASP A 199 3.36 -13.64 -3.84
C ASP A 199 3.53 -13.58 -5.37
N GLU A 200 4.60 -14.17 -5.92
CA GLU A 200 4.81 -14.28 -7.37
C GLU A 200 3.72 -15.15 -8.01
N ALA A 201 3.45 -16.32 -7.43
CA ALA A 201 2.38 -17.21 -7.87
C ALA A 201 1.00 -16.54 -7.77
N PHE A 202 0.77 -15.72 -6.74
CA PHE A 202 -0.45 -14.93 -6.62
C PHE A 202 -0.62 -13.94 -7.78
N ILE A 203 0.44 -13.15 -8.07
CA ILE A 203 0.44 -12.19 -9.17
C ILE A 203 0.20 -12.90 -10.51
N GLU A 204 0.90 -14.01 -10.74
CA GLU A 204 0.76 -14.81 -11.95
C GLU A 204 -0.68 -15.34 -12.12
N ALA A 205 -1.27 -15.89 -11.07
CA ALA A 205 -2.59 -16.50 -11.12
C ALA A 205 -3.75 -15.50 -11.23
N PHE A 206 -3.57 -14.23 -10.83
CA PHE A 206 -4.65 -13.24 -10.83
C PHE A 206 -5.23 -12.99 -12.24
N ASP A 207 -6.53 -13.21 -12.43
CA ASP A 207 -7.22 -12.89 -13.68
C ASP A 207 -7.74 -11.44 -13.69
N HIS A 208 -7.19 -10.64 -14.59
CA HIS A 208 -7.49 -9.22 -14.74
C HIS A 208 -8.63 -8.94 -15.74
N SER A 209 -9.24 -9.98 -16.32
CA SER A 209 -10.33 -9.88 -17.31
C SER A 209 -11.49 -9.01 -16.84
N ASN A 210 -11.86 -9.12 -15.55
CA ASN A 210 -12.92 -8.37 -14.88
C ASN A 210 -12.76 -6.84 -14.94
N LEU A 211 -11.53 -6.34 -15.10
CA LEU A 211 -11.21 -4.92 -15.15
C LEU A 211 -10.71 -4.45 -16.52
N SER A 212 -10.66 -5.35 -17.51
CA SER A 212 -10.13 -5.05 -18.85
C SER A 212 -10.83 -3.87 -19.52
N HIS A 213 -12.15 -3.76 -19.38
CA HIS A 213 -12.93 -2.64 -19.93
C HIS A 213 -12.57 -1.30 -19.26
N LEU A 214 -12.41 -1.27 -17.93
CA LEU A 214 -11.99 -0.07 -17.21
C LEU A 214 -10.55 0.31 -17.55
N ALA A 215 -9.65 -0.66 -17.59
CA ALA A 215 -8.24 -0.46 -17.95
C ALA A 215 -8.11 0.17 -19.36
N LYS A 216 -8.93 -0.29 -20.32
CA LYS A 216 -9.03 0.32 -21.65
C LYS A 216 -9.61 1.73 -21.61
N ALA A 217 -10.73 1.92 -20.89
CA ALA A 217 -11.42 3.21 -20.82
C ALA A 217 -10.57 4.34 -20.23
N CYS A 218 -9.70 4.02 -19.26
CA CYS A 218 -8.82 5.00 -18.63
C CYS A 218 -7.41 5.07 -19.24
N ASP A 219 -7.15 4.26 -20.28
CA ASP A 219 -5.86 4.10 -20.95
C ASP A 219 -4.71 3.85 -19.95
N VAL A 220 -4.89 2.89 -19.04
CA VAL A 220 -3.91 2.65 -17.95
C VAL A 220 -2.52 2.24 -18.46
N LYS A 221 -2.44 1.76 -19.70
CA LYS A 221 -1.17 1.39 -20.35
C LYS A 221 -0.23 2.58 -20.53
N SER A 222 -0.76 3.79 -20.74
CA SER A 222 0.04 5.00 -20.89
C SER A 222 0.49 5.60 -19.56
N TRP A 223 0.07 5.05 -18.42
CA TRP A 223 0.39 5.59 -17.11
C TRP A 223 1.79 5.16 -16.66
N VAL A 224 2.75 6.04 -16.88
CA VAL A 224 4.15 5.84 -16.48
C VAL A 224 4.48 6.63 -15.21
N PRO A 225 5.51 6.23 -14.44
CA PRO A 225 6.08 7.09 -13.39
C PRO A 225 6.52 8.44 -13.95
N SER A 226 6.50 9.49 -13.12
CA SER A 226 6.94 10.82 -13.51
C SER A 226 8.46 10.95 -13.64
N GLY A 227 9.20 10.01 -13.04
CA GLY A 227 10.66 10.07 -12.94
C GLY A 227 11.18 10.86 -11.73
N ALA A 228 10.31 11.59 -11.02
CA ALA A 228 10.72 12.45 -9.89
C ALA A 228 11.24 11.66 -8.67
N TYR A 229 10.91 10.37 -8.56
CA TYR A 229 11.17 9.54 -7.38
C TYR A 229 12.00 8.28 -7.67
N THR A 230 12.72 8.24 -8.79
CA THR A 230 13.53 7.08 -9.21
C THR A 230 14.78 6.83 -8.35
N ASN A 231 15.22 7.83 -7.58
CA ASN A 231 16.46 7.82 -6.80
C ASN A 231 16.28 7.67 -5.29
N ILE A 232 15.07 7.39 -4.79
CA ILE A 232 14.87 7.12 -3.37
C ILE A 232 15.44 5.73 -3.09
N ARG A 233 16.69 5.73 -2.62
CA ARG A 233 17.65 4.62 -2.54
C ARG A 233 16.98 3.31 -2.11
N ALA A 234 17.03 2.31 -2.99
CA ALA A 234 17.10 0.93 -2.54
C ALA A 234 18.35 0.84 -1.64
N ASP A 235 18.13 0.48 -0.38
CA ASP A 235 19.16 0.34 0.64
C ASP A 235 20.39 -0.39 0.06
N LYS A 236 21.58 0.13 0.33
CA LYS A 236 22.83 -0.49 -0.13
C LYS A 236 22.90 -1.86 0.54
N ASP A 237 22.70 -2.93 -0.23
CA ASP A 237 23.24 -4.24 0.10
C ASP A 237 24.75 -4.04 0.33
N GLN A 238 25.19 -3.96 1.59
CA GLN A 238 26.57 -4.27 1.92
C GLN A 238 26.74 -5.76 1.62
N GLY A 239 27.12 -6.04 0.37
CA GLY A 239 27.63 -7.33 -0.02
C GLY A 239 28.80 -7.69 0.89
N SER A 240 28.63 -8.79 1.61
CA SER A 240 29.72 -9.55 2.20
C SER A 240 30.82 -9.79 1.16
N PRO A 241 32.10 -9.44 1.42
CA PRO A 241 33.18 -9.92 0.60
C PRO A 241 33.60 -11.30 1.12
N GLU A 242 33.00 -12.37 0.59
CA GLU A 242 33.72 -13.64 0.53
C GLU A 242 34.61 -13.63 -0.72
N ASN A 243 35.91 -13.48 -0.49
CA ASN A 243 37.03 -14.19 -1.12
C ASN A 243 38.29 -13.33 -1.13
N LEU A 244 39.25 -13.65 -0.27
CA LEU A 244 40.51 -14.24 -0.74
C LEU A 244 41.33 -14.77 0.44
N PHE A 245 41.51 -16.08 0.46
CA PHE A 245 42.64 -16.72 1.11
C PHE A 245 43.94 -16.02 0.68
N GLN A 246 44.71 -15.52 1.65
CA GLN A 246 46.16 -15.43 1.56
C GLN A 246 46.74 -15.60 2.97
N LEU A 247 47.18 -16.83 3.27
CA LEU A 247 48.02 -17.12 4.43
C LEU A 247 49.36 -16.36 4.25
N PRO A 248 49.88 -15.68 5.29
CA PRO A 248 51.21 -15.10 5.20
C PRO A 248 52.27 -16.21 5.19
N ARG A 249 53.07 -16.24 4.12
CA ARG A 249 54.34 -16.97 4.07
C ARG A 249 55.28 -16.36 5.10
N ASN A 250 55.57 -17.09 6.18
CA ASN A 250 56.74 -16.83 6.99
C ASN A 250 57.86 -17.76 6.53
N ASP A 251 58.73 -17.22 5.68
CA ASP A 251 60.09 -17.69 5.51
C ASP A 251 60.89 -17.31 6.76
N VAL A 252 61.29 -18.29 7.57
CA VAL A 252 62.46 -18.18 8.45
C VAL A 252 63.39 -19.35 8.14
N ARG A 253 64.56 -19.00 7.61
CA ARG A 253 65.70 -19.88 7.34
C ARG A 253 66.32 -20.41 8.65
N ALA A 254 66.63 -21.71 8.62
CA ALA A 254 67.84 -22.42 9.07
C ALA A 254 68.62 -21.94 10.31
N ALA A 255 68.94 -22.86 11.21
CA ALA A 255 70.30 -23.42 11.34
C ALA A 255 70.42 -24.45 12.49
N SER A 256 71.14 -25.52 12.19
CA SER A 256 71.88 -26.46 13.08
C SER A 256 71.09 -27.48 13.91
#